data_AF-A0A3C1B2K9-F1
#
_entry.id   AF-A0A3C1B2K9-F1
#
_cell.length_a   1.000
_cell.length_b   1.000
_cell.length_c   1.000
_cell.angle_alpha   90.00
_cell.angle_beta   90.00
_cell.angle_gamma   90.00
#
_symmetry.space_group_name_H-M   'P 1'
#
loop_
_entity.id
_entity.type
_entity.pdbx_description
1 polymer ?
#
loop_
_entity_poly.entity_id
_entity_poly.type
_entity_poly.pdbx_seq_one_letter_code
_entity_poly.pdbx_strand_id
1 'polypeptide(L)'
;MPADSLRIQYRHPAKAPIQLLIEGNRITIDCCVRHNWRSLQVSADDGECPADLIEAGIQQAWSGLYQLDWPGFAEPVSVEVVFHRDERRRPVKIGLHRLFLMPAHVISPLWRRLWGVFKTSQFESMGTNWSLQHPGRMVLPLGLDTDQLKSIAAHEAGHLFGLGDAYAAIYR
;
A
#
# COMPACT_ATOMS: atom_id res chain seq x y z
N MET A 1 21.82 -22.19 7.82
CA MET A 1 20.67 -22.67 8.61
C MET A 1 19.47 -22.63 7.70
N PRO A 2 18.59 -23.67 7.65
CA PRO A 2 17.36 -23.54 6.90
C PRO A 2 16.59 -22.41 7.57
N ALA A 3 16.27 -21.36 6.81
CA ALA A 3 15.54 -20.21 7.32
C ALA A 3 14.14 -20.70 7.66
N ASP A 4 13.93 -21.08 8.93
CA ASP A 4 12.61 -21.33 9.48
C ASP A 4 11.70 -20.18 9.08
N SER A 5 10.54 -20.51 8.47
CA SER A 5 9.57 -19.53 8.00
C SER A 5 9.20 -18.57 9.13
N LEU A 6 9.71 -17.35 9.09
CA LEU A 6 9.37 -16.30 10.04
C LEU A 6 7.98 -15.76 9.69
N ARG A 7 6.95 -16.47 10.13
CA ARG A 7 5.59 -15.99 9.95
C ARG A 7 5.31 -14.89 10.96
N ILE A 8 5.17 -13.64 10.48
CA ILE A 8 4.71 -12.54 11.32
C ILE A 8 3.32 -12.91 11.86
N GLN A 9 3.23 -13.14 13.17
CA GLN A 9 1.98 -13.49 13.81
C GLN A 9 1.17 -12.23 14.12
N TYR A 10 0.15 -12.01 13.31
CA TYR A 10 -0.82 -10.94 13.57
C TYR A 10 -1.73 -11.34 14.73
N ARG A 11 -1.73 -10.56 15.81
CA ARG A 11 -2.65 -10.76 16.95
C ARG A 11 -4.13 -10.83 16.51
N HIS A 12 -4.48 -10.07 15.47
CA HIS A 12 -5.81 -10.05 14.87
C HIS A 12 -5.70 -9.98 13.33
N PRO A 13 -5.48 -11.10 12.63
CA PRO A 13 -5.21 -11.10 11.19
C PRO A 13 -6.37 -10.50 10.39
N ALA A 14 -7.62 -10.81 10.76
CA ALA A 14 -8.81 -10.23 10.12
C ALA A 14 -8.90 -8.69 10.20
N LYS A 15 -8.16 -8.05 11.14
CA LYS A 15 -8.14 -6.59 11.29
C LYS A 15 -6.95 -5.94 10.58
N ALA A 16 -5.97 -6.72 10.14
CA ALA A 16 -4.79 -6.25 9.43
C ALA A 16 -5.02 -6.37 7.92
N PRO A 17 -5.39 -5.28 7.22
CA PRO A 17 -5.66 -5.33 5.79
C PRO A 17 -4.42 -5.60 4.93
N ILE A 18 -3.23 -5.35 5.47
CA ILE A 18 -1.95 -5.63 4.81
C ILE A 18 -1.18 -6.56 5.75
N GLN A 19 -0.77 -7.69 5.21
CA GLN A 19 -0.01 -8.71 5.94
C GLN A 19 1.30 -9.00 5.21
N LEU A 20 2.33 -9.32 5.98
CA LEU A 20 3.66 -9.67 5.51
C LEU A 20 3.87 -11.14 5.84
N LEU A 21 4.16 -11.95 4.82
CA LEU A 21 4.51 -13.34 4.97
C LEU A 21 5.97 -13.51 4.55
N ILE A 22 6.79 -14.09 5.42
CA ILE A 22 8.22 -14.31 5.16
C ILE A 22 8.46 -15.81 5.13
N GLU A 23 8.91 -16.30 3.98
CA GLU A 23 9.17 -17.70 3.70
C GLU A 23 10.56 -17.81 3.06
N GLY A 24 11.57 -18.16 3.86
CA GLY A 24 12.96 -18.16 3.40
C GLY A 24 13.40 -16.76 2.94
N ASN A 25 13.80 -16.65 1.68
CA ASN A 25 14.19 -15.40 1.02
C ASN A 25 13.03 -14.71 0.29
N ARG A 26 11.78 -15.14 0.49
CA ARG A 26 10.60 -14.52 -0.11
C ARG A 26 9.80 -13.75 0.93
N ILE A 27 9.44 -12.51 0.59
CA ILE A 27 8.51 -11.66 1.34
C ILE A 27 7.27 -11.45 0.46
N THR A 28 6.11 -11.83 0.97
CA THR A 28 4.82 -11.53 0.32
C THR A 28 4.12 -10.40 1.08
N ILE A 29 3.81 -9.31 0.37
CA ILE A 29 2.97 -8.22 0.85
C ILE A 29 1.54 -8.52 0.40
N ASP A 30 0.79 -9.19 1.27
CA ASP A 30 -0.59 -9.61 1.04
C ASP A 30 -1.57 -8.47 1.39
N CYS A 31 -2.10 -7.85 0.34
CA CYS A 31 -2.98 -6.68 0.40
C CYS A 31 -4.46 -7.07 0.21
N CYS A 32 -5.26 -6.87 1.26
CA CYS A 32 -6.72 -6.87 1.15
C CYS A 32 -7.20 -5.48 0.73
N VAL A 33 -7.73 -5.34 -0.48
CA VAL A 33 -8.17 -4.02 -0.99
C VAL A 33 -9.65 -3.99 -1.34
N ARG A 34 -10.23 -2.80 -1.26
CA ARG A 34 -11.58 -2.51 -1.74
C ARG A 34 -11.57 -1.18 -2.48
N HIS A 35 -11.91 -1.28 -3.75
CA HIS A 35 -12.07 -0.18 -4.68
C HIS A 35 -13.45 0.48 -4.54
N ASN A 36 -13.54 1.78 -4.84
CA ASN A 36 -14.83 2.45 -4.98
C ASN A 36 -15.41 2.15 -6.37
N TRP A 37 -16.71 2.42 -6.57
CA TRP A 37 -17.36 2.13 -7.85
C TRP A 37 -16.69 2.85 -9.03
N ARG A 38 -16.09 4.03 -8.81
CA ARG A 38 -15.41 4.80 -9.84
C ARG A 38 -14.13 4.13 -10.33
N SER A 39 -13.32 3.54 -9.44
CA SER A 39 -12.14 2.80 -9.87
C SER A 39 -12.48 1.46 -10.52
N LEU A 40 -13.72 0.98 -10.40
CA LEU A 40 -14.21 -0.21 -11.09
C LEU A 40 -14.83 0.08 -12.46
N GLN A 41 -14.95 1.35 -12.86
CA GLN A 41 -15.48 1.69 -14.19
C GLN A 41 -14.39 1.54 -15.23
N VAL A 42 -14.64 0.68 -16.22
CA VAL A 42 -13.78 0.54 -17.39
C VAL A 42 -13.80 1.84 -18.18
N SER A 43 -12.61 2.36 -18.51
CA SER A 43 -12.49 3.53 -19.38
C SER A 43 -13.01 3.19 -20.77
N ALA A 44 -13.84 4.07 -21.35
CA ALA A 44 -14.36 3.89 -22.70
C ALA A 44 -13.27 4.02 -23.77
N ASP A 45 -12.20 4.76 -23.47
CA ASP A 45 -11.16 5.10 -24.43
C ASP A 45 -10.11 4.00 -24.57
N ASP A 46 -9.66 3.43 -23.44
CA ASP A 46 -8.53 2.49 -23.40
C ASP A 46 -8.93 1.06 -23.03
N GLY A 47 -10.20 0.84 -22.64
CA GLY A 47 -10.70 -0.48 -22.22
C GLY A 47 -10.11 -0.98 -20.89
N GLU A 48 -9.26 -0.20 -20.24
CA GLU A 48 -8.62 -0.56 -18.98
C GLU A 48 -9.48 -0.12 -17.77
N CYS A 49 -9.49 -0.96 -16.73
CA CYS A 49 -10.13 -0.66 -15.46
C CYS A 49 -9.10 0.04 -14.55
N PRO A 50 -9.39 1.24 -14.00
CA PRO A 50 -8.45 1.94 -13.14
C PRO A 50 -8.00 1.14 -11.92
N ALA A 51 -8.87 0.29 -11.35
CA ALA A 51 -8.51 -0.61 -10.26
C ALA A 51 -7.37 -1.56 -10.66
N ASP A 52 -7.42 -2.11 -11.87
CA ASP A 52 -6.42 -3.03 -12.39
C ASP A 52 -5.11 -2.27 -12.67
N LEU A 53 -5.19 -1.04 -13.17
CA LEU A 53 -4.01 -0.17 -13.37
C LEU A 53 -3.33 0.21 -12.07
N ILE A 54 -4.12 0.55 -11.05
CA ILE A 54 -3.62 0.84 -9.70
C ILE A 54 -2.89 -0.38 -9.14
N GLU A 55 -3.52 -1.56 -9.19
CA GLU A 55 -2.93 -2.80 -8.67
C GLU A 55 -1.66 -3.17 -9.45
N ALA A 56 -1.70 -3.11 -10.79
CA ALA A 56 -0.54 -3.38 -11.64
C ALA A 56 0.63 -2.42 -11.37
N GLY A 57 0.36 -1.12 -11.22
CA GLY A 57 1.39 -0.12 -10.93
C GLY A 57 2.07 -0.37 -9.58
N ILE A 58 1.28 -0.71 -8.55
CA ILE A 58 1.82 -1.07 -7.24
C ILE A 58 2.65 -2.36 -7.32
N GLN A 59 2.14 -3.39 -8.01
CA GLN A 59 2.85 -4.64 -8.20
C GLN A 59 4.19 -4.43 -8.90
N GLN A 60 4.19 -3.67 -9.99
CA GLN A 60 5.39 -3.38 -10.78
C GLN A 60 6.46 -2.64 -9.96
N ALA A 61 6.06 -1.69 -9.11
CA ALA A 61 7.01 -0.89 -8.34
C ALA A 61 7.57 -1.58 -7.09
N TRP A 62 6.78 -2.46 -6.48
CA TRP A 62 7.08 -3.04 -5.17
C TRP A 62 7.39 -4.55 -5.18
N SER A 63 7.18 -5.22 -6.31
CA SER A 63 7.57 -6.62 -6.49
C SER A 63 8.89 -6.69 -7.25
N GLY A 64 9.75 -7.65 -6.89
CA GLY A 64 11.05 -7.80 -7.53
C GLY A 64 12.06 -8.47 -6.63
N LEU A 65 13.33 -8.42 -7.05
CA LEU A 65 14.46 -8.87 -6.25
C LEU A 65 15.13 -7.67 -5.61
N TYR A 66 15.26 -7.70 -4.29
CA TYR A 66 15.85 -6.63 -3.51
C TYR A 66 17.09 -7.14 -2.80
N GLN A 67 18.21 -6.46 -3.00
CA GLN A 67 19.38 -6.65 -2.17
C GLN A 67 19.18 -5.87 -0.88
N LEU A 68 19.07 -6.58 0.25
CA LEU A 68 18.98 -5.96 1.57
C LEU A 68 20.38 -5.95 2.19
N ASP A 69 20.91 -4.76 2.47
CA ASP A 69 22.18 -4.61 3.20
C ASP A 69 21.96 -4.80 4.71
N TRP A 70 21.43 -5.97 5.09
CA TRP A 70 21.18 -6.34 6.49
C TRP A 70 21.95 -7.61 6.85
N PRO A 71 22.67 -7.65 8.00
CA PRO A 71 23.40 -8.83 8.44
C PRO A 71 22.46 -10.04 8.55
N GLY A 72 22.64 -11.03 7.66
CA GLY A 72 21.80 -12.24 7.59
C GLY A 72 21.11 -12.47 6.26
N PHE A 73 21.08 -11.48 5.35
CA PHE A 73 20.58 -11.64 3.99
C PHE A 73 21.74 -11.58 2.99
N ALA A 74 22.44 -12.70 2.82
CA ALA A 74 23.52 -12.82 1.82
C ALA A 74 22.97 -12.93 0.39
N GLU A 75 21.75 -13.45 0.25
CA GLU A 75 21.05 -13.63 -1.02
C GLU A 75 19.99 -12.55 -1.23
N PRO A 76 19.71 -12.17 -2.49
CA PRO A 76 18.59 -11.28 -2.80
C PRO A 76 17.28 -11.80 -2.24
N VAL A 77 16.47 -10.88 -1.70
CA VAL A 77 15.13 -11.17 -1.20
C VAL A 77 14.12 -10.93 -2.32
N SER A 78 13.31 -11.94 -2.62
CA SER A 78 12.18 -11.80 -3.53
C SER A 78 10.99 -11.20 -2.81
N VAL A 79 10.55 -10.02 -3.25
CA VAL A 79 9.33 -9.37 -2.75
C VAL A 79 8.24 -9.54 -3.78
N GLU A 80 7.04 -9.89 -3.33
CA GLU A 80 5.85 -9.99 -4.16
C GLU A 80 4.68 -9.29 -3.50
N VAL A 81 4.03 -8.38 -4.23
CA VAL A 81 2.77 -7.78 -3.80
C VAL A 81 1.60 -8.55 -4.39
N VAL A 82 0.71 -9.03 -3.54
CA VAL A 82 -0.47 -9.77 -3.97
C VAL A 82 -1.73 -9.06 -3.48
N PHE A 83 -2.70 -8.92 -4.37
CA PHE A 83 -4.00 -8.35 -4.06
C PHE A 83 -5.04 -9.44 -3.90
N HIS A 84 -5.79 -9.36 -2.80
CA HIS A 84 -6.88 -10.26 -2.52
C HIS A 84 -8.15 -9.50 -2.17
N ARG A 85 -9.29 -10.09 -2.54
CA ARG A 85 -10.61 -9.70 -2.07
C ARG A 85 -11.09 -10.75 -1.08
N ASP A 86 -10.67 -10.61 0.18
CA ASP A 86 -11.15 -11.46 1.28
C ASP A 86 -12.23 -10.71 2.05
N GLU A 87 -13.47 -11.20 2.01
CA GLU A 87 -14.59 -10.60 2.73
C GLU A 87 -14.45 -10.72 4.26
N ARG A 88 -13.66 -11.68 4.74
CA ARG A 88 -13.42 -11.94 6.17
C ARG A 88 -12.35 -11.04 6.75
N ARG A 89 -11.51 -10.43 5.90
CA ARG A 89 -10.45 -9.50 6.30
C ARG A 89 -10.90 -8.08 6.01
N ARG A 90 -10.60 -7.17 6.93
CA ARG A 90 -10.82 -5.73 6.70
C ARG A 90 -10.00 -5.32 5.48
N PRO A 91 -10.57 -4.63 4.49
CA PRO A 91 -9.80 -4.11 3.36
C PRO A 91 -9.25 -2.71 3.61
N VAL A 92 -8.13 -2.39 2.98
CA VAL A 92 -7.74 -1.00 2.68
C VAL A 92 -8.70 -0.46 1.62
N LYS A 93 -9.20 0.75 1.84
CA LYS A 93 -10.05 1.42 0.85
C LYS A 93 -9.18 2.20 -0.11
N ILE A 94 -9.38 1.97 -1.40
CA ILE A 94 -8.76 2.70 -2.50
C ILE A 94 -9.89 3.34 -3.30
N GLY A 95 -9.76 4.61 -3.65
CA GLY A 95 -10.82 5.27 -4.41
C GLY A 95 -10.34 6.43 -5.26
N LEU A 96 -11.01 6.58 -6.41
CA LEU A 96 -10.85 7.75 -7.27
C LEU A 96 -11.86 8.85 -6.91
N HIS A 97 -11.36 10.07 -6.78
CA HIS A 97 -12.12 11.24 -6.38
C HIS A 97 -11.81 12.44 -7.27
N ARG A 98 -12.79 13.34 -7.46
CA ARG A 98 -12.51 14.67 -8.03
C ARG A 98 -11.86 15.49 -6.92
N LEU A 99 -10.55 15.68 -7.01
CA LEU A 99 -9.80 16.52 -6.08
C LEU A 99 -9.60 17.88 -6.75
N PHE A 100 -10.02 18.95 -6.09
CA PHE A 100 -9.89 20.30 -6.64
C PHE A 100 -8.55 20.96 -6.29
N LEU A 101 -7.93 20.57 -5.17
CA LEU A 101 -6.73 21.23 -4.63
C LEU A 101 -5.74 20.28 -3.94
N MET A 102 -6.17 19.10 -3.50
CA MET A 102 -5.30 18.16 -2.80
C MET A 102 -4.73 17.13 -3.78
N PRO A 103 -3.42 16.83 -3.73
CA PRO A 103 -2.83 15.75 -4.51
C PRO A 103 -3.38 14.39 -4.05
N ALA A 104 -2.99 13.32 -4.74
CA ALA A 104 -3.14 11.98 -4.20
C ALA A 104 -2.55 11.90 -2.79
N HIS A 105 -3.18 11.11 -1.93
CA HIS A 105 -2.74 10.97 -0.55
C HIS A 105 -3.36 9.74 0.13
N VAL A 106 -2.63 9.19 1.09
CA VAL A 106 -3.15 8.24 2.09
C VAL A 106 -3.64 8.97 3.33
N ILE A 107 -4.89 8.71 3.74
CA ILE A 107 -5.47 9.29 4.96
C ILE A 107 -5.60 8.26 6.07
N SER A 108 -4.97 8.53 7.21
CA SER A 108 -5.20 7.80 8.47
C SER A 108 -6.62 8.05 9.03
N PRO A 109 -7.23 7.09 9.77
CA PRO A 109 -8.54 7.30 10.40
C PRO A 109 -8.57 8.52 11.33
N LEU A 110 -9.67 9.29 11.32
CA LEU A 110 -9.84 10.55 12.09
C LEU A 110 -9.44 10.42 13.57
N TRP A 111 -9.89 9.36 14.26
CA TRP A 111 -9.56 9.14 15.67
C TRP A 111 -8.05 8.92 15.92
N ARG A 112 -7.31 8.36 14.96
CA ARG A 112 -5.84 8.24 15.04
C ARG A 112 -5.15 9.57 14.77
N ARG A 113 -5.68 10.40 13.88
CA ARG A 113 -5.16 11.76 13.67
C ARG A 113 -5.28 12.57 14.96
N LEU A 114 -6.44 12.49 15.63
CA LEU A 114 -6.67 13.09 16.95
C LEU A 114 -5.72 12.52 18.01
N TRP A 115 -5.51 11.20 18.04
CA TRP A 115 -4.57 10.58 18.98
C TRP A 115 -3.11 10.99 18.74
N GLY A 116 -2.69 11.18 17.49
CA GLY A 116 -1.36 11.71 17.14
C GLY A 116 -1.16 13.10 17.69
N VAL A 117 -2.11 13.99 17.44
CA VAL A 117 -2.10 15.36 17.96
C VAL A 117 -2.01 15.37 19.49
N PHE A 118 -2.75 14.50 20.18
CA PHE A 118 -2.69 14.38 21.65
C PHE A 118 -1.38 13.79 22.18
N LYS A 119 -0.72 12.89 21.43
CA LYS A 119 0.48 12.17 21.91
C LYS A 119 1.79 12.88 21.58
N THR A 120 1.89 13.57 20.43
CA THR A 120 3.14 14.20 19.97
C THR A 120 3.10 15.71 19.88
N SER A 121 1.94 16.36 20.09
CA SER A 121 1.77 17.83 19.99
C SER A 121 2.26 18.44 18.66
N GLN A 122 2.44 17.63 17.62
CA GLN A 122 2.91 18.03 16.30
C GLN A 122 1.82 17.81 15.26
N PHE A 123 1.45 18.88 14.54
CA PHE A 123 0.45 18.85 13.46
C PHE A 123 0.88 17.95 12.28
N GLU A 124 2.17 17.67 12.10
CA GLU A 124 2.69 16.75 11.08
C GLU A 124 2.26 15.28 11.30
N SER A 125 1.92 14.91 12.54
CA SER A 125 1.36 13.58 12.87
C SER A 125 -0.06 13.34 12.33
N MET A 126 -0.69 14.37 11.74
CA MET A 126 -1.99 14.26 11.09
C MET A 126 -1.93 13.49 9.76
N GLY A 127 -0.75 13.25 9.17
CA GLY A 127 -0.59 12.46 7.93
C GLY A 127 -0.28 10.99 8.17
N THR A 128 0.58 10.69 9.15
CA THR A 128 1.43 9.48 9.18
C THR A 128 1.27 8.64 10.45
N ASN A 129 0.07 8.56 11.03
CA ASN A 129 -0.22 7.63 12.14
C ASN A 129 -0.56 6.22 11.66
N TRP A 130 0.34 5.69 10.82
CA TRP A 130 0.26 4.35 10.24
C TRP A 130 0.29 3.27 11.32
N SER A 131 -0.43 2.18 11.08
CA SER A 131 -0.25 0.92 11.82
C SER A 131 -0.76 -0.25 10.99
N LEU A 132 -0.28 -1.46 11.30
CA LEU A 132 -0.72 -2.71 10.65
C LEU A 132 -2.24 -2.91 10.63
N GLN A 133 -3.00 -2.39 11.61
CA GLN A 133 -4.47 -2.51 11.66
C GLN A 133 -5.20 -1.31 11.04
N HIS A 134 -4.49 -0.21 10.82
CA HIS A 134 -5.03 1.06 10.35
C HIS A 134 -4.02 1.74 9.41
N PRO A 135 -3.72 1.16 8.24
CA PRO A 135 -2.76 1.76 7.29
C PRO A 135 -3.32 3.01 6.61
N GLY A 136 -4.63 3.21 6.66
CA GLY A 136 -5.31 4.37 6.08
C GLY A 136 -6.26 4.00 4.95
N ARG A 137 -6.59 4.98 4.12
CA ARG A 137 -7.26 4.83 2.83
C ARG A 137 -6.48 5.59 1.78
N MET A 138 -6.33 5.02 0.58
CA MET A 138 -5.72 5.71 -0.56
C MET A 138 -6.79 6.50 -1.31
N VAL A 139 -6.50 7.76 -1.59
CA VAL A 139 -7.35 8.65 -2.38
C VAL A 139 -6.55 9.14 -3.58
N LEU A 140 -7.02 8.80 -4.77
CA LEU A 140 -6.39 9.14 -6.05
C LEU A 140 -7.28 10.14 -6.83
N PRO A 141 -6.69 11.10 -7.56
CA PRO A 141 -7.46 12.00 -8.41
C PRO A 141 -8.02 11.29 -9.65
N LEU A 142 -9.14 11.79 -10.16
CA LEU A 142 -9.68 11.39 -11.46
C LEU A 142 -8.98 12.13 -12.60
N GLY A 143 -8.98 11.51 -13.79
CA GLY A 143 -8.45 12.13 -15.01
C GLY A 143 -6.93 12.09 -15.15
N LEU A 144 -6.26 11.21 -14.39
CA LEU A 144 -4.87 10.85 -14.63
C LEU A 144 -4.77 9.96 -15.87
N ASP A 145 -3.71 10.12 -16.65
CA ASP A 145 -3.35 9.11 -17.65
C ASP A 145 -2.89 7.80 -16.97
N THR A 146 -2.79 6.73 -17.76
CA THR A 146 -2.47 5.39 -17.25
C THR A 146 -1.13 5.34 -16.50
N ASP A 147 -0.09 6.01 -17.00
CA ASP A 147 1.24 5.96 -16.41
C ASP A 147 1.32 6.80 -15.12
N GLN A 148 0.67 7.96 -15.12
CA GLN A 148 0.50 8.78 -13.93
C GLN A 148 -0.28 8.03 -12.85
N LEU A 149 -1.37 7.36 -13.21
CA LEU A 149 -2.17 6.60 -12.26
C LEU A 149 -1.35 5.48 -11.61
N LYS A 150 -0.60 4.71 -12.41
CA LYS A 150 0.30 3.65 -11.94
C LYS A 150 1.38 4.20 -11.00
N SER A 151 2.07 5.25 -11.43
CA SER A 151 3.17 5.87 -10.69
C SER A 151 2.70 6.46 -9.35
N ILE A 152 1.60 7.21 -9.36
CA ILE A 152 1.03 7.81 -8.15
C ILE A 152 0.49 6.72 -7.22
N ALA A 153 -0.20 5.71 -7.74
CA ALA A 153 -0.66 4.58 -6.94
C ALA A 153 0.50 3.86 -6.24
N ALA A 154 1.60 3.62 -6.97
CA ALA A 154 2.81 3.02 -6.41
C ALA A 154 3.42 3.88 -5.30
N HIS A 155 3.50 5.20 -5.49
CA HIS A 155 3.96 6.12 -4.46
C HIS A 155 3.09 6.04 -3.20
N GLU A 156 1.77 6.14 -3.35
CA GLU A 156 0.82 6.09 -2.24
C GLU A 156 0.79 4.72 -1.54
N ALA A 157 1.08 3.64 -2.25
CA ALA A 157 1.19 2.32 -1.65
C ALA A 157 2.36 2.21 -0.67
N GLY A 158 3.47 2.94 -0.89
CA GLY A 158 4.56 3.04 0.09
C GLY A 158 4.07 3.55 1.44
N HIS A 159 3.20 4.56 1.43
CA HIS A 159 2.56 5.05 2.66
C HIS A 159 1.62 4.01 3.29
N LEU A 160 0.90 3.23 2.48
CA LEU A 160 0.08 2.11 2.99
C LEU A 160 0.91 0.97 3.58
N PHE A 161 2.14 0.75 3.10
CA PHE A 161 3.05 -0.26 3.65
C PHE A 161 3.81 0.22 4.88
N GLY A 162 3.70 1.51 5.23
CA GLY A 162 4.46 2.12 6.32
C GLY A 162 5.93 2.35 5.94
N LEU A 163 6.24 2.35 4.64
CA LEU A 163 7.57 2.54 4.06
C LEU A 163 7.71 3.96 3.50
N GLY A 164 7.34 4.96 4.32
CA GLY A 164 7.20 6.36 3.89
C GLY A 164 8.39 6.91 3.09
N ASP A 165 8.05 7.79 2.14
CA ASP A 165 8.88 8.49 1.15
C ASP A 165 9.56 7.59 0.09
N ALA A 166 8.72 6.97 -0.76
CA ALA A 166 9.11 6.12 -1.88
C ALA A 166 9.75 6.87 -3.09
N TYR A 167 10.38 8.03 -2.90
CA TYR A 167 11.15 8.68 -3.98
C TYR A 167 12.29 7.78 -4.49
N ALA A 168 12.80 6.86 -3.67
CA ALA A 168 13.88 5.95 -4.06
C ALA A 168 13.42 4.73 -4.90
N ALA A 169 12.11 4.42 -4.97
CA ALA A 169 11.60 3.26 -5.73
C ALA A 169 11.25 3.59 -7.19
N ILE A 170 11.16 4.89 -7.54
CA ILE A 170 10.87 5.36 -8.91
C ILE A 170 12.18 5.65 -9.69
N TYR A 171 13.34 5.69 -9.02
CA TYR A 171 14.65 5.84 -9.65
C TYR A 171 15.52 4.57 -9.51
N ARG A 172 15.06 3.46 -10.09
CA ARG A 172 15.94 2.36 -10.50
C ARG A 172 15.45 1.75 -11.81
#